data_AF-A0A9D0L4G5-F1
#
_entry.id   AF-A0A9D0L4G5-F1
#
_cell.length_a   1.000
_cell.length_b   1.000
_cell.length_c   1.000
_cell.angle_alpha   90.00
_cell.angle_beta   90.00
_cell.angle_gamma   90.00
#
_symmetry.space_group_name_H-M   'P 1'
#
loop_
_entity.id
_entity.type
_entity.pdbx_description
1 polymer ?
#
loop_
_entity_poly.entity_id
_entity_poly.type
_entity_poly.pdbx_seq_one_letter_code
_entity_poly.pdbx_strand_id
1 'polypeptide(L)'
;MTAPRRIEPMAVPVAIVGAGLTGMSAAHHLHAAGMECAIFEKEAQVGGHAITTEERGYRFDRTGHLLHLKDPGVKALALAWIGPEYLEVARNSAVFSH
;
A
#
# COMPACT_ATOMS: atom_id res chain seq x y z
N MET A 1 26.13 12.18 10.40
CA MET A 1 25.85 10.89 9.72
C MET A 1 25.96 9.79 10.76
N THR A 2 24.82 9.28 11.23
CA THR A 2 24.77 8.19 12.21
C THR A 2 25.08 6.87 11.50
N ALA A 3 25.94 6.04 12.07
CA ALA A 3 26.25 4.73 11.50
C ALA A 3 24.96 3.90 11.35
N PRO A 4 24.81 3.08 10.29
CA PRO A 4 23.63 2.23 10.13
C PRO A 4 23.52 1.31 11.35
N ARG A 5 22.32 1.26 11.94
CA ARG A 5 22.01 0.36 13.06
C ARG A 5 22.21 -1.08 12.58
N ARG A 6 23.07 -1.84 13.26
CA ARG A 6 23.24 -3.26 12.98
C ARG A 6 21.95 -4.00 13.36
N ILE A 7 21.31 -4.64 12.38
CA ILE A 7 20.13 -5.46 12.60
C ILE A 7 20.64 -6.83 13.05
N GLU A 8 20.33 -7.22 14.29
CA GLU A 8 20.59 -8.59 14.75
C GLU A 8 19.81 -9.57 13.86
N PRO A 9 20.37 -10.73 13.49
CA PRO A 9 19.69 -11.65 12.60
C PRO A 9 18.39 -12.12 13.24
N MET A 10 17.25 -11.66 12.72
CA MET A 10 15.96 -12.25 13.03
C MET A 10 15.89 -13.58 12.29
N ALA A 11 15.60 -14.68 13.01
CA ALA A 11 15.37 -15.99 12.40
C ALA A 11 14.01 -16.06 11.70
N VAL A 12 13.71 -15.07 10.85
CA VAL A 12 12.48 -15.04 10.03
C VAL A 12 12.79 -15.63 8.66
N PRO A 13 11.96 -16.55 8.14
CA PRO A 13 12.28 -17.28 6.91
C PRO A 13 12.16 -16.40 5.66
N VAL A 14 11.41 -15.28 5.73
CA VAL A 14 11.18 -14.39 4.59
C VAL A 14 11.36 -12.93 4.99
N ALA A 15 12.18 -12.21 4.22
CA ALA A 15 12.33 -10.75 4.31
C ALA A 15 11.69 -10.08 3.09
N ILE A 16 10.87 -9.05 3.33
CA ILE A 16 10.20 -8.24 2.31
C ILE A 16 10.77 -6.83 2.40
N VAL A 17 11.24 -6.28 1.28
CA VAL A 17 11.76 -4.91 1.21
C VAL A 17 10.71 -4.01 0.54
N GLY A 18 10.21 -3.04 1.28
CA GLY A 18 9.16 -2.09 0.90
C GLY A 18 7.80 -2.47 1.49
N ALA A 19 7.19 -1.55 2.24
CA ALA A 19 5.84 -1.68 2.79
C ALA A 19 4.80 -0.93 1.94
N GLY A 20 4.96 -0.97 0.61
CA GLY A 20 3.91 -0.57 -0.33
C GLY A 20 2.82 -1.65 -0.48
N LEU A 21 1.83 -1.39 -1.35
CA LEU A 21 0.74 -2.35 -1.63
C LEU A 21 1.25 -3.76 -1.95
N THR A 22 2.29 -3.87 -2.78
CA THR A 22 2.87 -5.17 -3.14
C THR A 22 3.48 -5.90 -1.95
N GLY A 23 4.28 -5.21 -1.12
CA GLY A 23 4.93 -5.82 0.03
C GLY A 23 3.93 -6.22 1.13
N MET A 24 2.95 -5.37 1.40
CA MET A 24 1.88 -5.68 2.34
C MET A 24 0.99 -6.82 1.84
N SER A 25 0.70 -6.88 0.53
CA SER A 25 -0.02 -8.00 -0.08
C SER A 25 0.76 -9.31 0.04
N ALA A 26 2.07 -9.31 -0.25
CA ALA A 26 2.91 -10.48 -0.05
C ALA A 26 2.90 -10.96 1.41
N ALA A 27 3.08 -10.04 2.36
CA ALA A 27 3.04 -10.36 3.79
C ALA A 27 1.69 -10.94 4.23
N HIS A 28 0.58 -10.36 3.74
CA HIS A 28 -0.77 -10.86 4.02
C HIS A 28 -0.94 -12.32 3.56
N HIS A 29 -0.49 -12.65 2.35
CA HIS A 29 -0.59 -14.01 1.83
C HIS A 29 0.36 -15.00 2.51
N LEU A 30 1.58 -14.58 2.86
CA LEU A 30 2.50 -15.41 3.66
C LEU A 30 1.92 -15.72 5.03
N HIS A 31 1.34 -14.71 5.69
CA HIS A 31 0.71 -14.87 6.99
C HIS A 31 -0.50 -15.80 6.92
N ALA A 32 -1.35 -15.66 5.89
CA ALA A 32 -2.48 -16.56 5.66
C ALA A 32 -2.03 -18.02 5.39
N ALA A 33 -0.82 -18.22 4.86
CA ALA A 33 -0.19 -19.53 4.69
C ALA A 33 0.55 -20.03 5.95
N GLY A 34 0.49 -19.32 7.08
CA GLY A 34 1.16 -19.69 8.33
C GLY A 34 2.67 -19.47 8.35
N MET A 35 3.20 -18.64 7.44
CA MET A 35 4.62 -18.32 7.38
C MET A 35 4.91 -16.95 7.99
N GLU A 36 5.93 -16.90 8.84
CA GLU A 36 6.43 -15.64 9.39
C GLU A 36 7.25 -14.87 8.35
N CYS A 37 7.12 -13.54 8.35
CA CYS A 37 7.93 -12.67 7.51
C CYS A 37 8.24 -11.36 8.23
N ALA A 38 9.30 -10.68 7.80
CA ALA A 38 9.60 -9.31 8.22
C ALA A 38 9.52 -8.37 7.02
N ILE A 39 8.82 -7.24 7.19
CA ILE A 39 8.78 -6.16 6.19
C ILE A 39 9.71 -5.03 6.65
N PHE A 40 10.55 -4.56 5.75
CA PHE A 40 11.45 -3.43 5.96
C PHE A 40 11.02 -2.28 5.06
N GLU A 41 10.68 -1.13 5.64
CA GLU A 41 10.37 0.10 4.93
C GLU A 41 11.36 1.19 5.33
N LYS A 42 11.82 1.97 4.35
CA LYS A 42 12.76 3.07 4.58
C LYS A 42 12.04 4.35 5.01
N GLU A 43 10.81 4.55 4.55
CA GLU A 43 10.00 5.72 4.86
C GLU A 43 9.37 5.60 6.26
N ALA A 44 8.99 6.74 6.85
CA ALA A 44 8.36 6.78 8.17
C ALA A 44 6.93 6.21 8.19
N GLN A 45 6.31 6.05 7.02
CA GLN A 45 4.94 5.57 6.85
C GLN A 45 4.90 4.47 5.78
N VAL A 46 4.09 3.45 6.04
CA VAL A 46 3.76 2.40 5.06
C VAL A 46 2.80 2.91 3.99
N GLY A 47 2.66 2.18 2.89
CA GLY A 47 1.74 2.49 1.78
C GLY A 47 2.45 2.80 0.46
N GLY A 48 3.74 3.15 0.49
CA GLY A 48 4.53 3.42 -0.70
C GLY A 48 3.95 4.57 -1.53
N HIS A 49 3.55 4.31 -2.78
CA HIS A 49 2.90 5.32 -3.60
C HIS A 49 1.43 5.57 -3.21
N ALA A 50 0.77 4.61 -2.57
CA ALA A 50 -0.64 4.70 -2.17
C ALA A 50 -0.82 5.43 -0.82
N ILE A 51 0.06 6.37 -0.50
CA ILE A 51 -0.07 7.22 0.69
C ILE A 51 -0.90 8.46 0.40
N THR A 52 -1.60 8.91 1.43
CA THR A 52 -2.29 10.20 1.46
C THR A 52 -1.60 11.10 2.48
N THR A 53 -1.25 12.31 2.06
CA THR A 53 -0.68 13.35 2.92
C THR A 53 -1.74 14.40 3.24
N GLU A 54 -1.70 14.97 4.43
CA GLU A 54 -2.61 16.04 4.83
C GLU A 54 -1.87 17.38 4.95
N GLU A 55 -2.40 18.41 4.30
CA GLU A 55 -1.91 19.78 4.43
C GLU A 55 -3.09 20.73 4.59
N ARG A 56 -3.11 21.50 5.70
CA ARG A 56 -4.13 22.52 6.00
C ARG A 56 -5.58 21.99 5.90
N GLY A 57 -5.81 20.75 6.33
CA GLY A 57 -7.12 20.09 6.29
C GLY A 57 -7.51 19.50 4.92
N TYR A 58 -6.63 19.57 3.93
CA TYR A 58 -6.81 18.94 2.62
C TYR A 58 -5.98 17.67 2.52
N ARG A 59 -6.56 16.63 1.92
CA ARG A 59 -5.89 15.35 1.69
C ARG A 59 -5.44 15.24 0.24
N PHE A 60 -4.17 14.86 0.06
CA PHE A 60 -3.53 14.73 -1.24
C PHE A 60 -2.96 13.33 -1.40
N ASP A 61 -3.29 12.68 -2.50
CA ASP A 61 -2.60 11.48 -2.93
C ASP A 61 -1.32 11.85 -3.68
N ARG A 62 -0.30 11.01 -3.56
CA ARG A 62 0.97 11.24 -4.27
C ARG A 62 0.85 11.15 -5.80
N THR A 63 -0.10 10.39 -6.33
CA THR A 63 -0.29 10.19 -7.78
C THR A 63 -1.76 10.13 -8.23
N GLY A 64 -2.71 10.56 -7.38
CA GLY A 64 -4.16 10.54 -7.67
C GLY A 64 -4.71 9.13 -7.91
N HIS A 65 -5.02 8.38 -6.85
CA HIS A 65 -5.39 6.97 -6.99
C HIS A 65 -6.90 6.79 -7.19
N LEU A 66 -7.26 6.20 -8.33
CA LEU A 66 -8.60 5.66 -8.59
C LEU A 66 -8.45 4.16 -8.85
N LEU A 67 -9.11 3.33 -8.03
CA LEU A 67 -9.02 1.88 -8.13
C LEU A 67 -9.87 1.35 -9.28
N HIS A 68 -9.21 1.00 -10.39
CA HIS A 68 -9.83 0.34 -11.54
C HIS A 68 -9.48 -1.15 -11.53
N LEU A 69 -10.18 -1.92 -10.70
CA LEU A 69 -9.89 -3.34 -10.46
C LEU A 69 -10.76 -4.23 -11.37
N LYS A 70 -10.10 -5.01 -12.24
CA LYS A 70 -10.78 -5.95 -13.16
C LYS A 70 -10.92 -7.35 -12.59
N ASP A 71 -9.97 -7.78 -11.77
CA ASP A 71 -10.01 -9.09 -11.13
C ASP A 71 -10.97 -9.08 -9.93
N PRO A 72 -11.98 -9.98 -9.88
CA PRO A 72 -12.94 -10.01 -8.79
C PRO A 72 -12.31 -10.32 -7.42
N GLY A 73 -11.28 -11.17 -7.38
CA GLY A 73 -10.58 -11.53 -6.14
C GLY A 73 -9.80 -10.35 -5.59
N VAL A 74 -9.07 -9.63 -6.45
CA VAL A 74 -8.37 -8.39 -6.07
C VAL A 74 -9.36 -7.31 -5.65
N LYS A 75 -10.50 -7.15 -6.36
CA LYS A 75 -11.55 -6.20 -5.95
C LYS A 75 -12.07 -6.53 -4.56
N ALA A 76 -12.40 -7.80 -4.30
CA ALA A 76 -12.89 -8.23 -2.99
C ALA A 76 -11.85 -7.98 -1.88
N LEU A 77 -10.59 -8.33 -2.12
CA LEU A 77 -9.51 -8.11 -1.15
C LEU A 77 -9.31 -6.61 -0.85
N ALA A 78 -9.22 -5.77 -1.89
CA ALA A 78 -9.03 -4.34 -1.73
C ALA A 78 -10.19 -3.68 -0.98
N LEU A 79 -11.43 -4.01 -1.33
CA LEU A 79 -12.61 -3.47 -0.66
C LEU A 79 -12.72 -3.95 0.80
N ALA A 80 -12.30 -5.18 1.10
CA ALA A 80 -12.24 -5.67 2.48
C ALA A 80 -11.26 -4.86 3.35
N TRP A 81 -10.15 -4.36 2.78
CA TRP A 81 -9.19 -3.52 3.49
C TRP A 81 -9.61 -2.05 3.59
N ILE A 82 -10.24 -1.50 2.55
CA ILE A 82 -10.73 -0.13 2.55
C ILE A 82 -11.92 0.03 3.52
N GLY A 83 -12.70 -1.04 3.70
CA GLY A 83 -13.89 -1.02 4.54
C GLY A 83 -15.09 -0.39 3.81
N PRO A 84 -16.18 -0.10 4.53
CA PRO A 84 -17.47 0.24 3.93
C PRO A 84 -17.55 1.66 3.35
N GLU A 85 -16.56 2.51 3.60
CA GLU A 85 -16.59 3.94 3.26
C GLU A 85 -16.09 4.27 1.84
N TYR A 86 -15.88 3.25 1.00
CA TYR A 86 -15.47 3.49 -0.39
C TYR A 86 -16.60 4.14 -1.21
N LEU A 87 -16.20 4.92 -2.20
CA LEU A 87 -17.12 5.56 -3.13
C LEU A 87 -16.96 4.93 -4.52
N GLU A 88 -18.06 4.55 -5.14
CA GLU A 88 -18.08 4.23 -6.56
C GLU A 88 -18.33 5.51 -7.37
N VAL A 89 -17.43 5.81 -8.30
CA VAL A 89 -17.48 7.04 -9.10
C VAL A 89 -17.57 6.66 -10.58
N ALA A 90 -18.60 7.16 -11.26
CA ALA A 90 -18.66 7.08 -12.71
C ALA A 90 -17.59 8.00 -13.30
N ARG A 91 -16.68 7.43 -14.11
CA ARG A 91 -15.55 8.18 -14.68
C ARG A 91 -16.04 9.33 -15.56
N ASN A 92 -15.77 10.56 -15.13
CA ASN A 92 -15.99 11.78 -15.91
C ASN A 92 -14.64 12.41 -16.28
N SER A 93 -14.17 12.16 -17.49
CA SER A 93 -12.86 12.62 -17.99
C SER A 93 -13.03 13.23 -19.37
N ALA A 94 -12.40 14.40 -19.60
CA ALA A 94 -12.44 15.13 -20.85
C ALA A 94 -11.04 15.62 -21.25
N VAL A 95 -10.83 15.85 -22.55
CA VAL A 95 -9.64 16.51 -23.08
C VAL A 95 -10.04 17.91 -23.49
N PHE A 96 -9.36 18.93 -22.96
CA PHE A 96 -9.54 20.31 -23.38
C PHE A 96 -8.45 20.67 -24.38
N SER A 97 -8.84 21.08 -25.59
CA SER A 97 -7.95 21.63 -26.61
C SER A 97 -8.48 22.98 -27.06
N HIS A 98 -7.56 23.92 -27.32
CA HIS A 98 -7.84 25.20 -27.97
C HIS A 98 -7.82 25.03 -29.49
#